data_AF-A0AAV9HTK7-F1
#
_entry.id   AF-A0AAV9HTK7-F1
#
_cell.length_a   1.000
_cell.length_b   1.000
_cell.length_c   1.000
_cell.angle_alpha   90.00
_cell.angle_beta   90.00
_cell.angle_gamma   90.00
#
_symmetry.space_group_name_H-M   'P 1'
#
loop_
_entity.id
_entity.type
_entity.pdbx_description
1 polymer ?
#
loop_
_entity_poly.entity_id
_entity_poly.type
_entity_poly.pdbx_seq_one_letter_code
_entity_poly.pdbx_strand_id
1 'polypeptide(L)' 'MVLNYIRTYRLVPSDLKRYLEELFPSSTPINVLTNKKDMYVVETPVALSPDQVEYIYDNLRN' A
#
# COMPACT_ATOMS: atom_id res chain seq x y z
N MET A 1 6.61 11.46 5.39
CA MET A 1 5.84 10.28 4.94
C MET A 1 4.39 10.48 5.33
N VAL A 2 3.46 9.93 4.56
CA VAL A 2 2.00 10.01 4.75
C VAL A 2 1.47 8.60 4.96
N LEU A 3 0.50 8.46 5.87
CA LEU A 3 -0.18 7.19 6.12
C LEU A 3 -1.35 7.02 5.15
N ASN A 4 -1.40 5.87 4.48
CA ASN A 4 -2.51 5.46 3.64
C ASN A 4 -3.08 4.13 4.14
N TYR A 5 -4.35 3.91 3.87
CA TYR A 5 -5.08 2.74 4.36
C TYR A 5 -5.55 1.92 3.15
N ILE A 6 -5.06 0.68 3.05
CA ILE A 6 -5.34 -0.22 1.93
C ILE A 6 -6.00 -1.49 2.48
N ARG A 7 -7.11 -1.94 1.89
CA ARG A 7 -7.82 -3.14 2.38
C ARG A 7 -6.94 -4.38 2.30
N THR A 8 -6.94 -5.23 3.34
CA THR A 8 -6.09 -6.43 3.40
C THR A 8 -6.67 -7.65 2.68
N TYR A 9 -7.94 -7.63 2.26
CA TYR A 9 -8.62 -8.85 1.81
C TYR A 9 -7.96 -9.41 0.54
N ARG A 10 -7.28 -10.56 0.68
CA ARG A 10 -6.49 -11.25 -0.36
C ARG A 10 -5.17 -10.58 -0.77
N LEU A 11 -4.70 -9.58 -0.02
CA LEU A 11 -3.41 -8.96 -0.26
C LEU A 11 -2.32 -9.59 0.61
N VAL A 12 -1.20 -9.96 0.00
CA VAL A 12 0.01 -10.36 0.74
C VAL A 12 0.82 -9.10 1.06
N PRO A 13 1.23 -8.85 2.33
CA PRO A 13 1.94 -7.64 2.70
C PRO A 13 3.25 -7.40 1.92
N SER A 14 3.99 -8.46 1.60
CA SER A 14 5.24 -8.38 0.85
C SER A 14 5.03 -7.92 -0.58
N ASP A 15 3.97 -8.41 -1.23
CA ASP A 15 3.63 -8.06 -2.61
C ASP A 15 3.16 -6.61 -2.69
N LEU A 16 2.35 -6.18 -1.71
CA LEU A 16 1.96 -4.78 -1.56
C LEU A 16 3.17 -3.87 -1.35
N LYS A 17 4.10 -4.24 -0.45
CA LYS A 17 5.32 -3.47 -0.22
C LYS A 17 6.13 -3.31 -1.50
N ARG A 18 6.40 -4.43 -2.18
CA ARG A 18 7.18 -4.43 -3.43
C ARG A 18 6.51 -3.58 -4.50
N TYR A 19 5.19 -3.70 -4.68
CA TYR A 19 4.44 -2.90 -5.65
C TYR A 19 4.52 -1.40 -5.36
N LEU A 20 4.43 -1.01 -4.08
CA LEU A 20 4.57 0.39 -3.68
C LEU A 20 6.01 0.91 -3.87
N GLU A 21 7.03 0.07 -3.62
CA GLU A 21 8.44 0.43 -3.90
C GLU A 21 8.71 0.60 -5.40
N GLU A 22 8.06 -0.19 -6.26
CA GLU A 22 8.11 -0.03 -7.72
C GLU A 22 7.41 1.26 -8.19
N LEU A 23 6.26 1.61 -7.59
CA LEU A 23 5.52 2.86 -7.88
C LEU A 23 6.22 4.12 -7.39
N PHE A 24 6.99 4.02 -6.30
CA PHE A 24 7.74 5.11 -5.71
C PHE A 24 9.24 4.81 -5.76
N PRO A 25 9.88 4.88 -6.94
CA PRO A 25 11.30 4.55 -7.11
C PRO A 25 12.25 5.56 -6.42
N SER A 26 11.71 6.57 -5.73
CA SER A 26 12.48 7.48 -4.90
C SER A 26 12.96 6.78 -3.63
N SER A 27 14.10 7.19 -3.08
CA SER A 27 14.80 6.57 -1.94
C SER A 27 14.05 6.60 -0.59
N THR A 28 12.72 6.73 -0.62
CA THR A 28 11.88 6.79 0.57
C THR A 28 11.44 5.36 0.90
N PRO A 29 11.86 4.79 2.04
CA PRO A 29 11.47 3.44 2.40
C PRO A 29 9.95 3.36 2.57
N ILE A 30 9.34 2.35 1.94
CA ILE A 30 7.92 2.03 2.12
C ILE A 30 7.77 1.04 3.26
N ASN A 31 6.96 1.41 4.26
CA ASN A 31 6.62 0.53 5.37
C ASN A 31 5.17 0.09 5.26
N VAL A 32 4.93 -1.22 5.37
CA VAL A 32 3.59 -1.80 5.46
C VAL A 32 3.39 -2.26 6.90
N LEU A 33 2.65 -1.45 7.68
CA LEU A 33 2.32 -1.73 9.07
C LEU A 33 1.02 -2.55 9.14
N THR A 34 1.04 -3.60 9.96
CA THR A 34 -0.11 -4.51 10.15
C THR A 34 -1.11 -3.95 11.17
N ASN A 35 -2.27 -4.62 11.28
CA ASN A 35 -3.58 -4.01 11.11
C ASN A 35 -4.49 -4.12 12.35
N LYS A 36 -5.27 -3.06 12.61
CA LYS A 36 -6.56 -3.16 13.31
C LYS A 36 -7.69 -3.31 12.29
N LYS A 37 -8.31 -4.49 12.16
CA LYS A 37 -9.55 -4.72 11.37
C LYS A 37 -9.42 -4.42 9.85
N ASP A 38 -8.94 -5.39 9.08
CA ASP A 38 -9.03 -5.47 7.61
C ASP A 38 -8.34 -4.37 6.73
N MET A 39 -7.46 -3.51 7.27
CA MET A 39 -6.63 -2.57 6.49
C MET A 39 -5.12 -2.59 6.80
N TYR A 40 -4.28 -2.63 5.78
CA TYR A 40 -2.86 -2.28 5.90
C TYR A 40 -2.72 -0.77 6.05
N VAL A 41 -1.88 -0.36 6.99
CA VAL A 41 -1.43 1.02 7.12
C VAL A 41 -0.09 1.10 6.40
N VAL A 42 -0.02 1.84 5.31
CA VAL A 42 1.20 1.98 4.51
C VAL A 42 1.75 3.39 4.62
N GLU A 43 3.06 3.49 4.85
CA GLU A 43 3.79 4.76 4.87
C GLU A 43 4.38 5.01 3.48
N THR A 44 3.94 6.07 2.82
CA THR A 44 4.39 6.45 1.47
C THR A 44 4.94 7.89 1.47
N PRO A 45 5.74 8.28 0.45
CA PRO A 45 6.24 9.64 0.34
C PRO A 45 5.14 10.68 0.08
N VAL A 46 4.07 10.29 -0.62
CA VAL A 46 2.94 11.14 -0.99
C VAL A 46 1.61 10.48 -0.63
N ALA A 47 0.58 11.29 -0.37
CA ALA A 47 -0.78 10.78 -0.18
C ALA A 47 -1.27 10.09 -1.46
N LEU A 48 -1.88 8.90 -1.31
CA LEU A 48 -2.54 8.20 -2.41
C LEU A 48 -3.97 8.71 -2.52
N SER A 49 -4.45 8.94 -3.75
CA SER A 49 -5.88 9.20 -3.96
C SER A 49 -6.70 7.93 -3.73
N PRO A 50 -8.00 8.03 -3.41
CA PRO A 50 -8.88 6.87 -3.31
C PRO A 50 -8.83 5.96 -4.54
N ASP A 51 -8.80 6.54 -5.75
CA ASP A 51 -8.72 5.79 -7.00
C ASP A 51 -7.40 5.00 -7.12
N GLN A 52 -6.28 5.58 -6.67
CA GLN A 52 -4.99 4.89 -6.65
C GLN A 52 -5.01 3.73 -5.65
N VAL A 53 -5.60 3.93 -4.48
CA VAL A 53 -5.75 2.87 -3.46
C VAL A 53 -6.57 1.70 -4.00
N GLU A 54 -7.68 1.98 -4.70
CA GLU A 54 -8.51 0.96 -5.33
C GLU A 54 -7.77 0.26 -6.47
N TYR A 55 -7.06 1.00 -7.31
CA TYR A 55 -6.22 0.44 -8.36
C TYR A 55 -5.14 -0.50 -7.82
N ILE A 56 -4.44 -0.12 -6.74
CA ILE A 56 -3.43 -0.98 -6.08
C ILE A 56 -4.08 -2.26 -5.56
N TYR A 57 -5.23 -2.15 -4.91
CA TYR A 57 -5.97 -3.31 -4.40
C TYR A 57 -6.39 -4.27 -5.52
N ASP A 58 -6.91 -3.73 -6.62
CA ASP A 58 -7.41 -4.52 -7.75
C ASP A 58 -6.30 -5.22 -8.55
N ASN A 59 -5.11 -4.60 -8.65
CA ASN A 59 -3.96 -5.21 -9.31
C ASN A 59 -3.33 -6.36 -8.50
N LEU A 60 -3.41 -6.29 -7.17
CA LEU A 60 -2.76 -7.27 -6.29
C LEU A 60 -3.68 -8.38 -5.78
N ARG A 61 -5.01 -8.25 -5.95
CA ARG A 61 -5.99 -9.28 -5.54
C ARG A 61 -6.22 -10.40 -6.57
N ASN A 62 -5.70 -10.23 -7.80
CA ASN A 62 -5.80 -11.17 -8.92
C ASN A 62 -4.68 -12.22 -8.86
#